data_AF-U2J3X0-F1
#
_entry.id   AF-U2J3X0-F1
#
_cell.length_a   1.000
_cell.length_b   1.000
_cell.length_c   1.000
_cell.angle_alpha   90.00
_cell.angle_beta   90.00
_cell.angle_gamma   90.00
#
_symmetry.space_group_name_H-M   'P 1'
#
loop_
_entity.id
_entity.type
_entity.pdbx_description
1 polymer ?
#
loop_
_entity_poly.entity_id
_entity_poly.type
_entity_poly.pdbx_seq_one_letter_code
_entity_poly.pdbx_strand_id
1 'polypeptide(L)'
;MGMKKLIIVLALVLSSSLLFAQRGTVDTDIFGNLQFKSIDGKYKASLEKNIFDDLVFTDSRNNKLHYEKKYLDKMEPGLRGDKEAQAHMLRRLVRENKRSSEYKATFKIDIFDKTIIEDNKGYKLEEGKDIFGNTNIQEQSSGRKSVFKRNLRGGLEYTEGRNTASLEKDIFDRWLYKDSFGNEIQFSKETWKRVLQQYGSDEKFFWDLLDRWFY
;
A
#
# COMPACT_ATOMS: atom_id res chain seq x y z
N MET A 1 -59.80 -3.49 -18.34
CA MET A 1 -59.19 -2.56 -17.36
C MET A 1 -57.90 -3.20 -16.85
N GLY A 2 -56.73 -2.71 -17.28
CA GLY A 2 -55.48 -3.42 -16.95
C GLY A 2 -54.18 -2.71 -17.31
N MET A 3 -54.14 -1.38 -17.39
CA MET A 3 -52.90 -0.61 -17.44
C MET A 3 -52.58 -0.04 -16.05
N LYS A 4 -51.95 -0.82 -15.15
CA LYS A 4 -51.43 -0.28 -13.87
C LYS A 4 -50.15 -0.94 -13.33
N LYS A 5 -49.42 -1.76 -14.10
CA LYS A 5 -48.25 -2.49 -13.56
C LYS A 5 -46.92 -2.31 -14.31
N LEU A 6 -46.78 -1.30 -15.16
CA LEU A 6 -45.54 -1.06 -15.93
C LEU A 6 -44.80 0.25 -15.57
N ILE A 7 -45.31 1.08 -14.66
CA ILE A 7 -44.68 2.38 -14.31
C ILE A 7 -43.74 2.27 -13.09
N ILE A 8 -43.88 1.24 -12.25
CA ILE A 8 -43.11 1.17 -10.99
C ILE A 8 -41.68 0.63 -11.18
N VAL A 9 -41.41 -0.14 -12.25
CA VAL A 9 -40.07 -0.70 -12.48
C VAL A 9 -39.11 0.32 -13.11
N LEU A 10 -39.60 1.28 -13.90
CA LEU A 10 -38.73 2.32 -14.48
C LEU A 10 -38.25 3.37 -13.45
N ALA A 11 -39.01 3.60 -12.38
CA ALA A 11 -38.64 4.54 -11.32
C ALA A 11 -37.57 3.99 -10.35
N LEU A 12 -37.40 2.66 -10.29
CA LEU A 12 -36.44 1.99 -9.42
C LEU A 12 -35.05 1.82 -10.05
N VAL A 13 -34.95 1.92 -11.38
CA VAL A 13 -33.67 1.85 -12.11
C VAL A 13 -33.02 3.24 -12.24
N LEU A 14 -33.80 4.32 -12.23
CA LEU A 14 -33.27 5.70 -12.21
C LEU A 14 -32.82 6.18 -10.83
N SER A 15 -33.33 5.58 -9.75
CA SER A 15 -32.94 5.95 -8.37
C SER A 15 -31.66 5.27 -7.91
N SER A 16 -31.26 4.15 -8.52
CA SER A 16 -29.97 3.50 -8.22
C SER A 16 -28.79 4.16 -8.95
N SER A 17 -29.01 4.83 -10.09
CA SER A 17 -27.96 5.61 -10.78
C SER A 17 -27.59 6.93 -10.08
N LEU A 18 -28.41 7.42 -9.14
CA LEU A 18 -28.08 8.62 -8.33
C LEU A 18 -27.28 8.32 -7.06
N LEU A 19 -27.15 7.04 -6.67
CA LEU A 19 -26.41 6.67 -5.46
C LEU A 19 -24.89 6.56 -5.66
N PHE A 20 -24.41 6.66 -6.91
CA PHE A 20 -23.01 6.38 -7.26
C PHE A 20 -22.23 7.57 -7.86
N ALA A 21 -22.79 8.78 -7.90
CA ALA A 21 -21.97 9.99 -8.09
C ALA A 21 -21.21 10.26 -6.77
N GLN A 22 -19.89 10.12 -6.80
CA GLN A 22 -18.96 10.24 -5.67
C GLN A 22 -19.30 11.48 -4.81
N ARG A 23 -19.71 11.27 -3.55
CA ARG A 23 -20.53 12.23 -2.76
C ARG A 23 -19.79 13.46 -2.19
N GLY A 24 -19.14 14.25 -3.04
CA GLY A 24 -18.60 15.58 -2.69
C GLY A 24 -17.90 16.26 -3.87
N THR A 25 -17.71 17.57 -3.79
CA THR A 25 -17.02 18.35 -4.84
C THR A 25 -15.54 18.46 -4.52
N VAL A 26 -14.72 18.52 -5.57
CA VAL A 26 -13.31 18.90 -5.48
C VAL A 26 -13.15 20.19 -6.25
N ASP A 27 -12.66 21.22 -5.57
CA ASP A 27 -12.41 22.55 -6.13
C ASP A 27 -10.96 22.94 -5.88
N THR A 28 -10.47 23.96 -6.58
CA THR A 28 -9.12 24.51 -6.38
C THR A 28 -9.22 25.88 -5.70
N ASP A 29 -8.42 26.12 -4.66
CA ASP A 29 -8.37 27.43 -4.00
C ASP A 29 -7.50 28.44 -4.74
N ILE A 30 -7.44 29.68 -4.24
CA ILE A 30 -6.67 30.77 -4.85
C ILE A 30 -5.15 30.53 -4.86
N PHE A 31 -4.65 29.58 -4.07
CA PHE A 31 -3.23 29.19 -4.01
C PHE A 31 -2.95 27.95 -4.88
N GLY A 32 -3.96 27.40 -5.55
CA GLY A 32 -3.83 26.21 -6.37
C GLY A 32 -3.92 24.90 -5.59
N ASN A 33 -4.30 24.92 -4.30
CA ASN A 33 -4.51 23.70 -3.52
C ASN A 33 -5.89 23.10 -3.79
N LEU A 34 -6.01 21.78 -3.64
CA LEU A 34 -7.28 21.10 -3.83
C LEU A 34 -8.06 21.05 -2.53
N GLN A 35 -9.37 21.31 -2.61
CA GLN A 35 -10.30 21.31 -1.48
C GLN A 35 -11.45 20.36 -1.80
N PHE A 36 -11.78 19.48 -0.86
CA PHE A 36 -12.93 18.59 -0.93
C PHE A 36 -14.01 19.02 0.05
N LYS A 37 -15.28 18.97 -0.38
CA LYS A 37 -16.44 19.18 0.48
C LYS A 37 -17.49 18.09 0.25
N SER A 38 -17.92 17.43 1.32
CA SER A 38 -19.04 16.48 1.25
C SER A 38 -20.35 17.19 0.89
N ILE A 39 -21.32 16.45 0.35
CA ILE A 39 -22.64 16.98 -0.02
C ILE A 39 -23.35 17.69 1.15
N ASP A 40 -23.25 17.13 2.36
CA ASP A 40 -23.84 17.71 3.57
C ASP A 40 -22.99 18.84 4.18
N GLY A 41 -21.81 19.12 3.61
CA GLY A 41 -20.86 20.13 4.05
C GLY A 41 -20.14 19.83 5.37
N LYS A 42 -20.43 18.70 6.02
CA LYS A 42 -19.88 18.35 7.34
C LYS A 42 -18.44 17.88 7.28
N TYR A 43 -18.06 17.19 6.21
CA TYR A 43 -16.72 16.71 5.99
C TYR A 43 -16.00 17.59 4.96
N LYS A 44 -14.84 18.10 5.33
CA LYS A 44 -13.96 18.89 4.47
C LYS A 44 -12.57 18.30 4.49
N ALA A 45 -11.85 18.36 3.38
CA ALA A 45 -10.45 17.97 3.31
C ALA A 45 -9.67 18.85 2.34
N SER A 46 -8.36 18.94 2.50
CA SER A 46 -7.47 19.62 1.57
C SER A 46 -6.31 18.73 1.16
N LEU A 47 -5.77 18.97 -0.02
CA LEU A 47 -4.47 18.46 -0.46
C LEU A 47 -3.64 19.66 -0.91
N GLU A 48 -2.63 19.99 -0.10
CA GLU A 48 -1.85 21.21 -0.21
C GLU A 48 -0.42 20.89 -0.59
N LYS A 49 0.15 21.72 -1.47
CA LYS A 49 1.56 21.65 -1.83
C LYS A 49 2.35 22.60 -0.93
N ASN A 50 3.34 22.09 -0.19
CA ASN A 50 4.19 22.94 0.66
C ASN A 50 5.38 23.53 -0.13
N ILE A 51 6.23 24.30 0.56
CA ILE A 51 7.43 24.94 -0.01
C ILE A 51 8.51 23.97 -0.49
N PHE A 52 8.44 22.69 -0.09
CA PHE A 52 9.37 21.62 -0.48
C PHE A 52 8.81 20.73 -1.60
N ASP A 53 7.69 21.14 -2.21
CA ASP A 53 6.88 20.35 -3.15
C ASP A 53 6.29 19.04 -2.58
N ASP A 54 6.21 18.91 -1.27
CA ASP A 54 5.48 17.81 -0.64
C ASP A 54 3.98 17.98 -0.84
N LEU A 55 3.23 16.88 -0.75
CA LEU A 55 1.77 16.92 -0.66
C LEU A 55 1.32 16.61 0.77
N VAL A 56 0.53 17.51 1.33
CA VAL A 56 -0.03 17.39 2.69
C VAL A 56 -1.54 17.30 2.59
N PHE A 57 -2.08 16.17 3.02
CA PHE A 57 -3.52 16.00 3.18
C PHE A 57 -3.93 16.39 4.60
N THR A 58 -5.02 17.14 4.73
CA THR A 58 -5.69 17.36 6.02
C THR A 58 -7.19 17.26 5.89
N ASP A 59 -7.90 16.97 6.98
CA ASP A 59 -9.36 16.96 6.99
C ASP A 59 -10.00 17.54 8.25
N SER A 60 -11.33 17.69 8.20
CA SER A 60 -12.15 18.20 9.29
C SER A 60 -12.29 17.24 10.48
N ARG A 61 -11.58 16.11 10.47
CA ARG A 61 -11.46 15.16 11.58
C ARG A 61 -10.05 15.16 12.19
N ASN A 62 -9.26 16.18 11.87
CA ASN A 62 -7.88 16.34 12.31
C ASN A 62 -6.94 15.22 11.84
N ASN A 63 -7.27 14.53 10.75
CA ASN A 63 -6.33 13.64 10.09
C ASN A 63 -5.29 14.47 9.31
N LYS A 64 -4.04 14.00 9.27
CA LYS A 64 -2.94 14.66 8.53
C LYS A 64 -1.98 13.64 7.93
N LEU A 65 -1.90 13.56 6.60
CA LEU A 65 -0.96 12.67 5.91
C LEU A 65 0.06 13.51 5.13
N HIS A 66 1.34 13.23 5.31
CA HIS A 66 2.43 13.99 4.69
C HIS A 66 3.23 13.10 3.75
N TYR A 67 3.20 13.44 2.46
CA TYR A 67 3.92 12.75 1.39
C TYR A 67 5.08 13.60 0.92
N GLU A 68 6.30 13.18 1.24
CA GLU A 68 7.50 13.90 0.82
C GLU A 68 7.69 13.83 -0.70
N LYS A 69 8.24 14.90 -1.27
CA LYS A 69 8.55 15.00 -2.71
C LYS A 69 9.29 13.77 -3.23
N LYS A 70 10.33 13.30 -2.52
CA LYS A 70 11.16 12.15 -2.95
C LYS A 70 10.36 10.85 -2.98
N TYR A 71 9.41 10.67 -2.04
CA TYR A 71 8.48 9.54 -2.05
C TYR A 71 7.55 9.60 -3.25
N LEU A 72 6.95 10.77 -3.50
CA LEU A 72 6.05 10.98 -4.64
C LEU A 72 6.75 10.73 -5.97
N ASP A 73 7.97 11.24 -6.14
CA ASP A 73 8.77 11.07 -7.36
C ASP A 73 9.09 9.59 -7.65
N LYS A 74 9.27 8.77 -6.60
CA LYS A 74 9.56 7.33 -6.72
C LYS A 74 8.30 6.48 -6.91
N MET A 75 7.26 6.73 -6.13
CA MET A 75 6.10 5.84 -6.03
C MET A 75 4.93 6.23 -6.93
N GLU A 76 4.77 7.51 -7.23
CA GLU A 76 3.64 8.05 -8.00
C GLU A 76 4.18 9.05 -9.05
N PRO A 77 5.02 8.58 -10.00
CA PRO A 77 5.70 9.45 -10.95
C PRO A 77 4.69 10.25 -11.79
N GLY A 78 4.88 11.57 -11.84
CA GLY A 78 3.99 12.48 -12.58
C GLY A 78 2.86 13.08 -11.73
N LEU A 79 2.54 12.53 -10.55
CA LEU A 79 1.44 13.01 -9.70
C LEU A 79 1.53 14.51 -9.38
N ARG A 80 2.74 15.01 -9.09
CA ARG A 80 2.94 16.43 -8.70
C ARG A 80 2.65 17.42 -9.83
N GLY A 81 2.77 17.00 -11.09
CA GLY A 81 2.51 17.82 -12.27
C GLY A 81 1.08 17.72 -12.81
N ASP A 82 0.30 16.76 -12.32
CA ASP A 82 -1.03 16.45 -12.84
C ASP A 82 -2.11 16.75 -11.80
N LYS A 83 -2.93 17.77 -12.08
CA LYS A 83 -4.02 18.20 -11.20
C LYS A 83 -5.16 17.19 -11.12
N GLU A 84 -5.45 16.45 -12.20
CA GLU A 84 -6.48 15.42 -12.18
C GLU A 84 -6.02 14.22 -11.34
N ALA A 85 -4.75 13.83 -11.50
CA ALA A 85 -4.16 12.78 -10.66
C ALA A 85 -4.15 13.17 -9.17
N GLN A 86 -3.84 14.44 -8.84
CA GLN A 86 -3.97 14.96 -7.47
C GLN A 86 -5.41 14.95 -6.97
N ALA A 87 -6.40 15.27 -7.83
CA ALA A 87 -7.81 15.20 -7.47
C ALA A 87 -8.27 13.76 -7.21
N HIS A 88 -7.79 12.79 -7.99
CA HIS A 88 -8.00 11.38 -7.73
C HIS A 88 -7.36 10.93 -6.40
N MET A 89 -6.12 11.36 -6.11
CA MET A 89 -5.48 11.13 -4.82
C MET A 89 -6.30 11.70 -3.67
N LEU A 90 -6.73 12.96 -3.75
CA LEU A 90 -7.57 13.58 -2.71
C LEU A 90 -8.84 12.78 -2.46
N ARG A 91 -9.56 12.36 -3.51
CA ARG A 91 -10.76 11.52 -3.36
C ARG A 91 -10.46 10.16 -2.72
N ARG A 92 -9.32 9.54 -3.05
CA ARG A 92 -8.84 8.30 -2.41
C ARG A 92 -8.61 8.53 -0.90
N LEU A 93 -7.86 9.57 -0.55
CA LEU A 93 -7.53 9.89 0.85
C LEU A 93 -8.76 10.22 1.68
N VAL A 94 -9.72 10.96 1.12
CA VAL A 94 -11.01 11.21 1.76
C VAL A 94 -11.73 9.88 2.07
N ARG A 95 -11.79 8.96 1.10
CA ARG A 95 -12.47 7.67 1.30
C ARG A 95 -11.81 6.84 2.41
N GLU A 96 -10.49 6.86 2.47
CA GLU A 96 -9.67 6.12 3.46
C GLU A 96 -9.78 6.73 4.86
N ASN A 97 -9.78 8.06 4.97
CA ASN A 97 -9.64 8.77 6.25
C ASN A 97 -10.96 9.30 6.83
N LYS A 98 -12.06 9.34 6.06
CA LYS A 98 -13.36 9.86 6.56
C LYS A 98 -13.92 9.15 7.78
N ARG A 99 -13.42 7.96 8.13
CA ARG A 99 -13.84 7.18 9.31
C ARG A 99 -12.87 7.29 10.48
N SER A 100 -11.64 7.77 10.27
CA SER A 100 -10.65 8.01 11.33
C SER A 100 -10.73 9.44 11.84
N SER A 101 -10.19 9.66 13.02
CA SER A 101 -9.95 10.98 13.60
C SER A 101 -8.54 11.02 14.15
N GLU A 102 -7.89 12.19 14.07
CA GLU A 102 -6.55 12.44 14.58
C GLU A 102 -5.47 11.50 14.02
N TYR A 103 -5.71 10.85 12.88
CA TYR A 103 -4.75 9.95 12.25
C TYR A 103 -3.64 10.75 11.57
N LYS A 104 -2.39 10.37 11.82
CA LYS A 104 -1.22 11.03 11.23
C LYS A 104 -0.29 9.99 10.65
N ALA A 105 0.14 10.20 9.41
CA ALA A 105 1.13 9.35 8.75
C ALA A 105 2.10 10.15 7.89
N THR A 106 3.33 9.64 7.78
CA THR A 106 4.41 10.22 6.98
C THR A 106 4.93 9.19 5.99
N PHE A 107 5.14 9.62 4.74
CA PHE A 107 5.64 8.81 3.64
C PHE A 107 6.88 9.47 3.08
N LYS A 108 8.05 8.83 3.25
CA LYS A 108 9.35 9.41 2.91
C LYS A 108 10.30 8.43 2.24
N ILE A 109 11.32 9.00 1.61
CA ILE A 109 12.49 8.26 1.12
C ILE A 109 13.70 8.85 1.80
N ASP A 110 14.46 8.03 2.53
CA ASP A 110 15.64 8.50 3.24
C ASP A 110 16.85 8.76 2.32
N ILE A 111 17.97 9.12 2.93
CA ILE A 111 19.23 9.41 2.23
C ILE A 111 19.89 8.17 1.60
N PHE A 112 19.48 6.97 2.01
CA PHE A 112 19.95 5.68 1.49
C PHE A 112 18.93 5.04 0.53
N ASP A 113 17.99 5.84 0.00
CA ASP A 113 16.90 5.42 -0.89
C ASP A 113 15.94 4.38 -0.31
N LYS A 114 15.90 4.26 1.03
CA LYS A 114 14.93 3.45 1.74
C LYS A 114 13.59 4.15 1.81
N THR A 115 12.53 3.41 1.52
CA THR A 115 11.15 3.80 1.80
C THR A 115 10.87 3.68 3.28
N ILE A 116 10.39 4.78 3.88
CA ILE A 116 9.94 4.79 5.27
C ILE A 116 8.50 5.29 5.33
N ILE A 117 7.63 4.49 5.94
CA ILE A 117 6.24 4.87 6.21
C ILE A 117 6.02 4.69 7.70
N GLU A 118 5.46 5.69 8.38
CA GLU A 118 5.18 5.62 9.81
C GLU A 118 3.89 6.36 10.14
N ASP A 119 3.16 5.86 11.14
CA ASP A 119 1.93 6.50 11.61
C ASP A 119 1.85 6.64 13.14
N ASN A 120 0.89 7.44 13.59
CA ASN A 120 0.67 7.67 15.02
C ASN A 120 -0.14 6.56 15.72
N LYS A 121 -0.38 5.43 15.04
CA LYS A 121 -1.00 4.23 15.60
C LYS A 121 0.01 3.09 15.80
N GLY A 122 1.29 3.35 15.54
CA GLY A 122 2.38 2.40 15.77
C GLY A 122 2.71 1.54 14.56
N TYR A 123 2.22 1.89 13.36
CA TYR A 123 2.71 1.31 12.12
C TYR A 123 4.07 1.91 11.75
N LYS A 124 5.00 1.06 11.32
CA LYS A 124 6.28 1.48 10.73
C LYS A 124 6.73 0.49 9.67
N LEU A 125 7.07 0.98 8.49
CA LEU A 125 7.71 0.25 7.40
C LEU A 125 9.06 0.89 7.10
N GLU A 126 10.10 0.07 6.94
CA GLU A 126 11.38 0.43 6.35
C GLU A 126 11.72 -0.61 5.28
N GLU A 127 11.79 -0.17 4.02
CA GLU A 127 12.09 -1.02 2.87
C GLU A 127 13.23 -0.42 2.06
N GLY A 128 14.23 -1.21 1.71
CA GLY A 128 15.29 -0.77 0.82
C GLY A 128 16.24 -1.89 0.44
N LYS A 129 17.39 -1.51 -0.12
CA LYS A 129 18.44 -2.47 -0.46
C LYS A 129 19.58 -2.43 0.56
N ASP A 130 20.16 -3.58 0.85
CA ASP A 130 21.42 -3.68 1.58
C ASP A 130 22.62 -3.27 0.70
N ILE A 131 23.83 -3.29 1.27
CA ILE A 131 25.07 -2.94 0.56
C ILE A 131 25.42 -3.90 -0.59
N PHE A 132 24.79 -5.07 -0.65
CA PHE A 132 24.94 -6.07 -1.70
C PHE A 132 23.82 -5.99 -2.74
N GLY A 133 22.91 -5.02 -2.59
CA GLY A 133 21.78 -4.80 -3.50
C GLY A 133 20.56 -5.69 -3.25
N ASN A 134 20.53 -6.45 -2.14
CA ASN A 134 19.42 -7.33 -1.79
C ASN A 134 18.31 -6.56 -1.08
N THR A 135 17.06 -6.95 -1.34
CA THR A 135 15.90 -6.37 -0.67
C THR A 135 15.90 -6.68 0.83
N ASN A 136 15.69 -5.66 1.64
CA ASN A 136 15.48 -5.74 3.08
C ASN A 136 14.20 -4.99 3.43
N ILE A 137 13.27 -5.67 4.11
CA ILE A 137 12.01 -5.08 4.56
C ILE A 137 11.88 -5.35 6.05
N GLN A 138 11.60 -4.29 6.81
CA GLN A 138 11.23 -4.36 8.21
C GLN A 138 9.89 -3.67 8.38
N GLU A 139 8.92 -4.38 8.93
CA GLU A 139 7.60 -3.84 9.19
C GLU A 139 7.23 -4.07 10.66
N GLN A 140 6.58 -3.07 11.25
CA GLN A 140 5.98 -3.12 12.56
C GLN A 140 4.51 -2.75 12.43
N SER A 141 3.63 -3.65 12.86
CA SER A 141 2.20 -3.44 12.83
C SER A 141 1.54 -4.09 14.03
N SER A 142 0.70 -3.36 14.76
CA SER A 142 -0.05 -3.85 15.92
C SER A 142 0.81 -4.60 16.96
N GLY A 143 2.05 -4.12 17.20
CA GLY A 143 2.99 -4.73 18.15
C GLY A 143 3.73 -5.97 17.65
N ARG A 144 3.48 -6.41 16.42
CA ARG A 144 4.28 -7.44 15.74
C ARG A 144 5.35 -6.79 14.88
N LYS A 145 6.53 -7.40 14.87
CA LYS A 145 7.63 -7.02 13.98
C LYS A 145 7.86 -8.17 12.99
N SER A 146 7.86 -7.84 11.70
CA SER A 146 8.28 -8.73 10.64
C SER A 146 9.59 -8.23 10.00
N VAL A 147 10.40 -9.17 9.53
CA VAL A 147 11.68 -8.90 8.86
C VAL A 147 11.81 -9.86 7.68
N PHE A 148 12.02 -9.31 6.50
CA PHE A 148 12.41 -10.02 5.29
C PHE A 148 13.82 -9.59 4.89
N LYS A 149 14.73 -10.54 4.67
CA LYS A 149 16.10 -10.24 4.25
C LYS A 149 16.72 -11.41 3.50
N ARG A 150 17.84 -11.13 2.83
CA ARG A 150 18.75 -12.15 2.32
C ARG A 150 19.90 -12.38 3.31
N ASN A 151 20.28 -13.64 3.51
CA ASN A 151 21.43 -14.02 4.33
C ASN A 151 22.73 -14.08 3.51
N LEU A 152 23.86 -14.27 4.18
CA LEU A 152 25.19 -14.26 3.54
C LEU A 152 25.41 -15.41 2.54
N ARG A 153 24.58 -16.46 2.57
CA ARG A 153 24.62 -17.59 1.63
C ARG A 153 23.71 -17.36 0.42
N GLY A 154 23.04 -16.22 0.35
CA GLY A 154 22.07 -15.91 -0.68
C GLY A 154 20.69 -16.51 -0.43
N GLY A 155 20.45 -17.12 0.74
CA GLY A 155 19.13 -17.61 1.15
C GLY A 155 18.22 -16.48 1.60
N LEU A 156 16.91 -16.65 1.45
CA LEU A 156 15.90 -15.71 1.92
C LEU A 156 15.41 -16.12 3.31
N GLU A 157 15.22 -15.14 4.18
CA GLU A 157 14.75 -15.32 5.56
C GLU A 157 13.58 -14.38 5.82
N TYR A 158 12.51 -14.92 6.40
CA TYR A 158 11.38 -14.18 6.95
C TYR A 158 11.22 -14.49 8.43
N THR A 159 10.93 -13.48 9.23
CA THR A 159 10.65 -13.62 10.66
C THR A 159 9.44 -12.77 10.99
N GLU A 160 8.49 -13.30 11.75
CA GLU A 160 7.40 -12.55 12.35
C GLU A 160 7.21 -12.97 13.82
N GLY A 161 7.58 -12.07 14.74
CA GLY A 161 7.59 -12.40 16.17
C GLY A 161 8.52 -13.59 16.48
N ARG A 162 7.94 -14.74 16.83
CA ARG A 162 8.68 -16.00 17.10
C ARG A 162 8.70 -16.96 15.92
N ASN A 163 7.91 -16.69 14.88
CA ASN A 163 7.77 -17.56 13.72
C ASN A 163 8.81 -17.19 12.67
N THR A 164 9.31 -18.18 11.93
CA THR A 164 10.37 -17.98 10.94
C THR A 164 10.14 -18.84 9.72
N ALA A 165 10.54 -18.36 8.56
CA ALA A 165 10.60 -19.12 7.33
C ALA A 165 11.89 -18.83 6.58
N SER A 166 12.37 -19.80 5.81
CA SER A 166 13.54 -19.63 4.95
C SER A 166 13.33 -20.32 3.61
N LEU A 167 13.98 -19.77 2.58
CA LEU A 167 14.14 -20.38 1.28
C LEU A 167 15.61 -20.29 0.89
N GLU A 168 16.32 -21.41 0.96
CA GLU A 168 17.76 -21.46 0.68
C GLU A 168 18.18 -22.79 0.05
N LYS A 169 19.42 -22.87 -0.44
CA LYS A 169 19.94 -24.13 -0.97
C LYS A 169 20.38 -25.06 0.16
N ASP A 170 20.05 -26.34 0.03
CA ASP A 170 20.63 -27.41 0.85
C ASP A 170 22.08 -27.74 0.42
N ILE A 171 22.70 -28.69 1.11
CA ILE A 171 24.07 -29.15 0.82
C ILE A 171 24.23 -29.85 -0.55
N PHE A 172 23.13 -30.13 -1.26
CA PHE A 172 23.09 -30.75 -2.58
C PHE A 172 22.63 -29.76 -3.67
N ASP A 173 22.68 -28.46 -3.40
CA ASP A 173 22.20 -27.37 -4.28
C ASP A 173 20.72 -27.45 -4.67
N ARG A 174 19.89 -28.14 -3.88
CA ARG A 174 18.42 -28.13 -4.06
C ARG A 174 17.84 -26.99 -3.24
N TRP A 175 16.84 -26.29 -3.76
CA TRP A 175 16.18 -25.25 -2.99
C TRP A 175 15.23 -25.86 -1.98
N LEU A 176 15.27 -25.37 -0.75
CA LEU A 176 14.50 -25.85 0.38
C LEU A 176 13.77 -24.67 1.01
N TYR A 177 12.44 -24.73 0.97
CA TYR A 177 11.60 -23.94 1.83
C TYR A 177 11.40 -24.67 3.16
N LYS A 178 11.47 -23.94 4.26
CA LYS A 178 11.15 -24.41 5.61
C LYS A 178 10.48 -23.29 6.40
N ASP A 179 9.53 -23.64 7.27
CA ASP A 179 9.03 -22.70 8.28
C ASP A 179 8.93 -23.30 9.69
N SER A 180 8.59 -22.44 10.65
CA SER A 180 8.39 -22.79 12.07
C SER A 180 7.11 -23.58 12.34
N PHE A 181 6.23 -23.73 11.36
CA PHE A 181 5.01 -24.54 11.47
C PHE A 181 5.25 -26.01 11.04
N GLY A 182 6.46 -26.31 10.56
CA GLY A 182 6.87 -27.65 10.15
C GLY A 182 6.63 -27.92 8.67
N ASN A 183 6.28 -26.92 7.87
CA ASN A 183 6.21 -27.08 6.42
C ASN A 183 7.64 -27.14 5.85
N GLU A 184 7.88 -28.10 4.97
CA GLU A 184 9.15 -28.28 4.29
C GLU A 184 8.91 -28.68 2.84
N ILE A 185 9.41 -27.90 1.89
CA ILE A 185 9.26 -28.17 0.45
C ILE A 185 10.59 -28.04 -0.25
N GLN A 186 10.95 -29.07 -1.00
CA GLN A 186 12.18 -29.13 -1.75
C GLN A 186 11.93 -29.04 -3.25
N PHE A 187 12.77 -28.25 -3.92
CA PHE A 187 12.75 -28.06 -5.37
C PHE A 187 14.07 -28.55 -5.96
N SER A 188 13.97 -29.46 -6.95
CA SER A 188 15.15 -29.85 -7.74
C SER A 188 15.66 -28.66 -8.57
N LYS A 189 16.88 -28.79 -9.12
CA LYS A 189 17.48 -27.78 -9.99
C LYS A 189 16.59 -27.48 -11.21
N GLU A 190 15.93 -28.49 -11.76
CA GLU A 190 15.04 -28.39 -12.93
C GLU A 190 13.73 -27.70 -12.56
N THR A 191 13.13 -28.09 -11.44
CA THR A 191 11.91 -27.45 -10.94
C THR A 191 12.17 -25.98 -10.61
N TRP A 192 13.30 -25.67 -9.98
CA TRP A 192 13.68 -24.31 -9.65
C TRP A 192 13.83 -23.41 -10.89
N LYS A 193 14.40 -23.93 -11.98
CA LYS A 193 14.47 -23.18 -13.26
C LYS A 193 13.08 -22.78 -13.75
N ARG A 194 12.08 -23.66 -13.63
CA ARG A 194 10.69 -23.38 -14.02
C ARG A 194 10.05 -22.36 -13.08
N VAL A 195 10.30 -22.46 -11.78
CA VAL A 195 9.86 -21.45 -10.79
C VAL A 195 10.38 -20.07 -11.17
N LEU A 196 11.67 -19.93 -11.46
CA LEU A 196 12.24 -18.65 -11.86
C LEU A 196 11.68 -18.13 -13.19
N GLN A 197 11.36 -19.01 -14.14
CA GLN A 197 10.69 -18.63 -15.39
C GLN A 197 9.28 -18.09 -15.14
N GLN A 198 8.55 -18.66 -14.18
CA GLN A 198 7.19 -18.25 -13.87
C GLN A 198 7.12 -16.98 -13.00
N TYR A 199 7.95 -16.90 -11.95
CA TYR A 199 7.88 -15.82 -10.96
C TYR A 199 8.85 -14.66 -11.25
N GLY A 200 9.89 -14.90 -12.06
CA GLY A 200 10.93 -13.93 -12.41
C GLY A 200 11.99 -13.69 -11.34
N SER A 201 11.69 -13.93 -10.06
CA SER A 201 12.68 -13.91 -8.97
C SER A 201 12.32 -14.90 -7.86
N ASP A 202 13.35 -15.26 -7.09
CA ASP A 202 13.21 -16.09 -5.89
C ASP A 202 12.46 -15.36 -4.77
N GLU A 203 12.65 -14.04 -4.65
CA GLU A 203 11.92 -13.19 -3.71
C GLU A 203 10.40 -13.25 -3.95
N LYS A 204 9.95 -13.10 -5.20
CA LYS A 204 8.53 -13.18 -5.55
C LYS A 204 7.94 -14.55 -5.25
N PHE A 205 8.70 -15.61 -5.55
CA PHE A 205 8.26 -16.96 -5.23
C PHE A 205 8.20 -17.20 -3.73
N PHE A 206 9.19 -16.72 -2.96
CA PHE A 206 9.18 -16.86 -1.50
C PHE A 206 7.99 -16.14 -0.87
N TRP A 207 7.63 -14.95 -1.36
CA TRP A 207 6.40 -14.28 -0.95
C TRP A 207 5.13 -15.11 -1.20
N ASP A 208 5.01 -15.81 -2.34
CA ASP A 208 3.89 -16.73 -2.62
C ASP A 208 3.87 -17.92 -1.65
N LEU A 209 5.04 -18.43 -1.23
CA LEU A 209 5.12 -19.48 -0.21
C LEU A 209 4.67 -18.98 1.17
N LEU A 210 5.09 -17.76 1.55
CA LEU A 210 4.66 -17.13 2.80
C LEU A 210 3.14 -16.93 2.83
N ASP A 211 2.57 -16.37 1.75
CA ASP A 211 1.12 -16.17 1.61
C ASP A 211 0.32 -17.47 1.73
N ARG A 212 0.87 -18.58 1.23
CA ARG A 212 0.18 -19.87 1.24
C ARG A 212 0.30 -20.64 2.55
N TRP A 213 1.45 -20.58 3.22
CA TRP A 213 1.78 -21.52 4.31
C TRP A 213 2.22 -20.87 5.61
N PHE A 214 2.59 -19.58 5.62
CA PHE A 214 3.12 -18.92 6.81
C PHE A 214 2.09 -18.07 7.56
N TYR A 215 1.12 -17.49 6.85
CA TYR A 215 0.04 -16.67 7.44
C TYR A 215 -1.20 -17.46 7.81
#